data_AF-A0A382FXP6-F1
#
_entry.id   AF-A0A382FXP6-F1
#
_cell.length_a   1.000
_cell.length_b   1.000
_cell.length_c   1.000
_cell.angle_alpha   90.00
_cell.angle_beta   90.00
_cell.angle_gamma   90.00
#
_symmetry.space_group_name_H-M   'P 1'
#
loop_
_entity.id
_entity.type
_entity.pdbx_description
1 polymer ?
#
loop_
_entity_poly.entity_id
_entity_poly.type
_entity_poly.pdbx_seq_one_letter_code
_entity_poly.pdbx_strand_id
1 'polypeptide(L)' 'MLTPEEALELMHEFTESDALRKHMYSVEIAMRAYARKSEEDEAAWATVGLLHDYDYERFPNDARLATEQHP' A
#
# COMPACT_ATOMS: atom_id res chain seq x y z
N MET A 1 -9.85 -5.49 11.57
CA MET A 1 -8.89 -5.10 10.52
C MET A 1 -9.70 -4.78 9.28
N LEU A 2 -9.29 -3.80 8.48
CA LEU A 2 -9.87 -3.55 7.16
C LEU A 2 -9.68 -4.80 6.27
N THR A 3 -10.67 -5.12 5.44
CA THR A 3 -10.48 -6.15 4.40
C THR A 3 -9.64 -5.60 3.24
N PRO A 4 -9.04 -6.47 2.41
CA PRO A 4 -8.31 -6.02 1.22
C PRO A 4 -9.17 -5.19 0.26
N GLU A 5 -10.47 -5.45 0.18
CA GLU A 5 -11.42 -4.69 -0.64
C GLU A 5 -11.63 -3.29 -0.08
N GLU A 6 -11.86 -3.16 1.23
CA GLU A 6 -11.98 -1.85 1.89
C GLU A 6 -10.68 -1.05 1.80
N ALA A 7 -9.53 -1.73 1.91
CA ALA A 7 -8.22 -1.13 1.73
C ALA A 7 -7.98 -0.62 0.30
N LEU A 8 -8.43 -1.39 -0.70
CA LEU A 8 -8.36 -1.02 -2.11
C LEU A 8 -9.19 0.24 -2.38
N GLU A 9 -10.42 0.30 -1.88
CA GLU A 9 -11.29 1.48 -2.02
C GLU A 9 -10.67 2.72 -1.38
N LEU A 10 -10.12 2.59 -0.16
CA LEU A 10 -9.45 3.69 0.53
C LEU A 10 -8.20 4.17 -0.20
N MET A 11 -7.38 3.25 -0.70
CA MET A 11 -6.19 3.59 -1.49
C MET A 11 -6.56 4.35 -2.76
N HIS A 12 -7.62 3.92 -3.47
CA HIS A 12 -8.13 4.63 -4.63
C HIS A 12 -8.61 6.04 -4.28
N GLU A 13 -9.26 6.23 -3.13
CA GLU A 13 -9.69 7.54 -2.68
C GLU A 13 -8.49 8.46 -2.40
N PHE A 14 -7.44 7.95 -1.75
CA PHE A 14 -6.34 8.79 -1.29
C PHE A 14 -5.25 9.05 -2.34
N THR A 15 -5.06 8.14 -3.28
CA THR A 15 -4.02 8.22 -4.31
C THR A 15 -4.68 8.27 -5.68
N GLU A 16 -4.52 9.35 -6.44
CA GLU A 16 -5.05 9.50 -7.81
C GLU A 16 -4.07 9.11 -8.91
N SER A 17 -2.75 9.15 -8.64
CA SER A 17 -1.73 8.77 -9.62
C SER A 17 -1.80 7.29 -9.95
N ASP A 18 -2.01 6.99 -11.22
CA ASP A 18 -1.95 5.64 -11.77
C ASP A 18 -0.58 4.97 -11.51
N ALA A 19 0.51 5.73 -11.50
CA ALA A 19 1.85 5.20 -11.21
C ALA A 19 1.98 4.74 -9.75
N LEU A 20 1.45 5.52 -8.80
CA LEU A 20 1.49 5.18 -7.37
C LEU A 20 0.53 4.03 -7.04
N ARG A 21 -0.66 4.01 -7.66
CA ARG A 21 -1.58 2.87 -7.56
C ARG A 21 -0.90 1.57 -8.03
N LYS A 22 -0.24 1.59 -9.18
CA LYS A 22 0.50 0.43 -9.72
C LYS A 22 1.66 -0.02 -8.83
N HIS A 23 2.34 0.92 -8.19
CA HIS A 23 3.35 0.62 -7.17
C HIS A 23 2.72 -0.15 -6.00
N MET A 24 1.65 0.36 -5.40
CA MET A 24 0.96 -0.32 -4.29
C MET A 24 0.40 -1.69 -4.67
N TYR A 25 -0.14 -1.88 -5.88
CA TYR A 25 -0.54 -3.20 -6.37
C TYR A 25 0.63 -4.18 -6.45
N SER A 26 1.79 -3.71 -6.93
CA SER A 26 2.97 -4.55 -7.05
C SER A 26 3.48 -5.00 -5.68
N VAL A 27 3.42 -4.10 -4.68
CA VAL A 27 3.77 -4.40 -3.29
C VAL A 27 2.76 -5.36 -2.66
N GLU A 28 1.45 -5.17 -2.86
CA GLU A 28 0.42 -6.10 -2.38
C GLU A 28 0.63 -7.53 -2.93
N ILE A 29 0.91 -7.67 -4.23
CA ILE A 29 1.18 -8.97 -4.85
C ILE A 29 2.41 -9.63 -4.21
N ALA A 30 3.48 -8.87 -3.99
CA ALA A 30 4.69 -9.37 -3.33
C ALA A 30 4.39 -9.80 -1.89
N MET A 31 3.64 -8.99 -1.14
CA MET A 31 3.22 -9.27 0.24
C MET A 31 2.41 -10.56 0.32
N ARG A 32 1.43 -10.77 -0.57
CA ARG A 32 0.68 -12.03 -0.63
C ARG A 32 1.57 -13.23 -0.89
N ALA A 33 2.54 -13.10 -1.80
CA ALA A 33 3.47 -14.19 -2.09
C ALA A 33 4.32 -14.55 -0.86
N TYR A 34 4.76 -13.55 -0.09
CA TYR A 34 5.50 -13.78 1.16
C TYR A 34 4.63 -14.34 2.28
N ALA A 35 3.38 -13.90 2.40
CA ALA A 35 2.44 -14.46 3.37
C ALA A 35 2.22 -15.96 3.14
N ARG A 36 1.96 -16.36 1.89
CA ARG A 36 1.83 -17.78 1.50
C ARG A 36 3.10 -18.58 1.77
N LYS A 37 4.27 -18.00 1.48
CA LYS A 37 5.58 -18.64 1.73
C LYS A 37 5.85 -18.83 3.23
N SER A 38 5.32 -17.94 4.07
CA SER A 38 5.56 -17.91 5.51
C SER A 38 4.43 -18.55 6.32
N GLU A 39 3.39 -19.09 5.65
CA GLU A 39 2.19 -19.64 6.28
C GLU A 39 1.44 -18.62 7.17
N GLU A 40 1.46 -17.35 6.76
CA GLU A 40 0.85 -16.22 7.47
C GLU A 40 -0.52 -15.82 6.88
N ASP A 41 -1.23 -14.91 7.56
CA ASP A 41 -2.51 -14.36 7.09
C ASP A 41 -2.33 -13.50 5.83
N GLU A 42 -2.66 -14.07 4.67
CA GLU A 42 -2.57 -13.40 3.38
C GLU A 42 -3.45 -12.14 3.28
N ALA A 43 -4.62 -12.12 3.90
CA ALA A 43 -5.53 -10.98 3.83
C ALA A 43 -4.96 -9.79 4.60
N ALA A 44 -4.41 -10.03 5.79
CA ALA A 44 -3.73 -9.00 6.57
C ALA A 44 -2.54 -8.40 5.81
N TRP A 45 -1.72 -9.24 5.17
CA TRP A 45 -0.57 -8.79 4.38
C TRP A 45 -0.98 -8.01 3.13
N ALA A 46 -2.08 -8.41 2.48
CA ALA A 46 -2.61 -7.66 1.34
C ALA A 46 -3.11 -6.27 1.74
N THR A 47 -3.84 -6.16 2.85
CA THR A 47 -4.29 -4.88 3.41
C THR A 47 -3.10 -3.95 3.69
N VAL A 48 -2.03 -4.47 4.30
CA VAL A 48 -0.80 -3.69 4.56
C VAL A 48 -0.13 -3.27 3.26
N GLY A 49 -0.02 -4.17 2.27
CA GLY A 49 0.59 -3.85 0.97
C GLY A 49 -0.14 -2.74 0.22
N LEU A 50 -1.47 -2.75 0.24
CA LEU A 50 -2.29 -1.70 -0.40
C LEU A 50 -2.16 -0.34 0.29
N LEU A 51 -2.03 -0.32 1.61
CA LEU A 51 -2.06 0.92 2.41
C LEU A 51 -0.68 1.42 2.85
N HIS A 52 0.42 0.81 2.42
CA HIS A 52 1.73 1.17 2.96
C HIS A 52 2.15 2.63 2.66
N ASP A 53 1.69 3.20 1.55
CA ASP A 53 2.02 4.56 1.08
C ASP A 53 0.76 5.35 0.64
N TYR A 54 -0.44 4.94 1.04
CA TYR A 54 -1.69 5.49 0.51
C TYR A 54 -1.87 7.01 0.74
N ASP A 55 -1.23 7.57 1.77
CA ASP A 55 -1.32 8.97 2.17
C ASP A 55 -0.25 9.87 1.52
N TYR A 56 0.71 9.28 0.82
CA TYR A 56 1.87 9.97 0.24
C TYR A 56 1.49 11.17 -0.66
N GLU A 57 0.44 11.04 -1.48
CA GLU A 57 0.01 12.14 -2.36
C GLU A 57 -0.64 13.30 -1.59
N ARG A 58 -1.47 13.00 -0.60
CA ARG A 58 -2.25 13.99 0.14
C ARG A 58 -1.41 14.68 1.21
N PHE A 59 -0.45 13.95 1.79
CA PHE A 59 0.40 14.41 2.88
C PHE A 59 1.87 14.07 2.60
N PRO A 60 2.47 14.69 1.57
CA PRO A 60 3.88 14.46 1.29
C PRO A 60 4.74 14.99 2.43
N ASN A 61 5.85 14.31 2.70
CA ASN A 61 6.86 14.80 3.62
C ASN A 61 7.44 16.16 3.16
N ASP A 62 8.05 16.91 4.09
CA ASP A 62 8.59 18.24 3.81
C ASP A 62 9.62 18.23 2.66
N ALA A 63 10.41 17.17 2.58
CA ALA A 63 11.43 17.00 1.54
C ALA A 63 10.83 16.69 0.15
N ARG A 64 9.60 16.17 0.08
CA ARG A 64 8.98 15.53 -1.10
C ARG A 64 9.89 14.51 -1.78
N LEU A 65 10.70 13.81 -0.99
CA LEU A 65 11.63 12.79 -1.47
C LEU A 65 11.14 11.41 -1.04
N ALA A 66 11.12 10.47 -1.98
CA ALA A 66 10.69 9.09 -1.73
C ALA A 66 11.68 8.30 -0.84
N THR A 67 12.90 8.81 -0.63
CA THR A 67 13.98 8.10 0.08
C THR A 67 14.40 8.77 1.38
N GLU A 68 13.86 9.94 1.69
CA GLU A 68 14.19 10.70 2.89
C GLU A 68 12.89 11.13 3.56
N GLN A 69 12.84 10.99 4.89
CA GLN A 69 11.68 11.41 5.69
C GLN A 69 10.37 10.78 5.24
N HIS A 70 10.30 9.45 5.04
CA HIS A 70 9.02 8.75 4.84
C HIS A 70 7.99 9.31 5.86
N PRO A 71 6.77 9.71 5.42
CA PRO A 71 5.69 10.01 6.35
C PRO A 71 5.50 8.89 7.38
#